data_AF-A0AA96TSW6-F1
#
_entry.id   AF-A0AA96TSW6-F1
#
_cell.length_a   1.000
_cell.length_b   1.000
_cell.length_c   1.000
_cell.angle_alpha   90.00
_cell.angle_beta   90.00
_cell.angle_gamma   90.00
#
_symmetry.space_group_name_H-M   'P 1'
#
loop_
_entity.id
_entity.type
_entity.pdbx_description
1 polymer ?
#
loop_
_entity_poly.entity_id
_entity_poly.type
_entity_poly.pdbx_seq_one_letter_code
_entity_poly.pdbx_strand_id
1 'polypeptide(L)'
;MTGLAAGWDHATFAHGRTGDAEHDVELLLAFLNTRNPEQGTDVLDSAASWRAWATERGLAHVNHLPELRSARTALRSSLGEGATALPFSGTVKIELSQGIPTITPTDALGAILAAAARTALLGTWNRFNICPAETCQAAFFDRSRNRSRTWCSMQVCDNREKARLWRERTKALSAS
;
A
#
# COMPACT_ATOMS: atom_id res chain seq x y z
N MET A 1 -16.26 -46.92 1.69
CA MET A 1 -15.96 -46.13 0.47
C MET A 1 -17.16 -45.26 0.16
N THR A 2 -16.87 -44.04 -0.31
CA THR A 2 -17.74 -42.94 -0.78
C THR A 2 -18.65 -42.25 0.24
N GLY A 3 -18.33 -40.98 0.53
CA GLY A 3 -19.32 -40.01 1.00
C GLY A 3 -18.79 -38.84 1.82
N LEU A 4 -17.96 -37.96 1.25
CA LEU A 4 -17.77 -36.58 1.77
C LEU A 4 -17.39 -35.64 0.61
N ALA A 5 -18.35 -35.34 -0.26
CA ALA A 5 -18.31 -34.13 -1.08
C ALA A 5 -19.34 -33.16 -0.50
N ALA A 6 -19.04 -32.61 0.68
CA ALA A 6 -19.79 -31.47 1.21
C ALA A 6 -19.34 -30.23 0.45
N GLY A 7 -20.31 -29.53 -0.15
CA GLY A 7 -20.09 -28.30 -0.91
C GLY A 7 -19.38 -27.25 -0.08
N TRP A 8 -18.16 -26.92 -0.48
CA TRP A 8 -17.46 -25.74 0.01
C TRP A 8 -17.92 -24.57 -0.86
N ASP A 9 -18.86 -23.76 -0.35
CA ASP A 9 -19.12 -22.46 -0.96
C ASP A 9 -17.92 -21.54 -0.67
N HIS A 10 -17.02 -21.45 -1.64
CA HIS A 10 -15.81 -20.65 -1.59
C HIS A 10 -16.09 -19.14 -1.34
N ALA A 11 -17.32 -18.66 -1.56
CA ALA A 11 -17.70 -17.27 -1.31
C ALA A 11 -17.74 -16.93 0.20
N THR A 12 -17.87 -17.93 1.08
CA THR A 12 -18.01 -17.71 2.53
C THR A 12 -16.68 -17.35 3.20
N PHE A 13 -15.53 -17.69 2.59
CA PHE A 13 -14.20 -17.42 3.16
C PHE A 13 -13.68 -15.99 2.95
N ALA A 14 -14.37 -15.17 2.14
CA ALA A 14 -13.88 -13.85 1.73
C ALA A 14 -14.40 -12.68 2.57
N HIS A 15 -15.23 -12.92 3.59
CA HIS A 15 -15.84 -11.83 4.36
C HIS A 15 -14.98 -11.45 5.58
N GLY A 16 -13.76 -10.97 5.31
CA GLY A 16 -13.24 -9.89 6.16
C GLY A 16 -14.29 -8.78 6.13
N ARG A 17 -14.70 -8.25 7.28
CA ARG A 17 -15.73 -7.20 7.28
C ARG A 17 -15.24 -6.09 6.36
N THR A 18 -16.11 -5.48 5.58
CA THR A 18 -15.74 -4.37 4.67
C THR A 18 -14.94 -3.28 5.38
N GLY A 19 -15.16 -3.08 6.70
CA GLY A 19 -14.35 -2.21 7.54
C GLY A 19 -12.89 -2.66 7.73
N ASP A 20 -12.62 -3.96 7.76
CA ASP A 20 -11.26 -4.51 7.88
C ASP A 20 -10.50 -4.36 6.53
N ALA A 21 -11.18 -4.51 5.40
CA ALA A 21 -10.57 -4.38 4.07
C ALA A 21 -10.22 -2.92 3.71
N GLU A 22 -11.11 -1.97 3.99
CA GLU A 22 -10.80 -0.55 3.76
C GLU A 22 -9.70 -0.07 4.72
N HIS A 23 -9.71 -0.54 5.96
CA HIS A 23 -8.65 -0.26 6.93
C HIS A 23 -7.28 -0.75 6.47
N ASP A 24 -7.20 -1.95 5.89
CA ASP A 24 -5.96 -2.48 5.31
C ASP A 24 -5.46 -1.59 4.16
N VAL A 25 -6.37 -1.12 3.30
CA VAL A 25 -6.02 -0.21 2.21
C VAL A 25 -5.48 1.11 2.75
N GLU A 26 -6.15 1.70 3.72
CA GLU A 26 -5.72 2.96 4.35
C GLU A 26 -4.36 2.82 5.05
N LEU A 27 -4.15 1.74 5.80
CA LEU A 27 -2.88 1.47 6.48
C LEU A 27 -1.74 1.31 5.48
N LEU A 28 -1.95 0.53 4.42
CA LEU A 28 -0.96 0.32 3.36
C LEU A 28 -0.65 1.63 2.63
N LEU A 29 -1.66 2.41 2.25
CA LEU A 29 -1.43 3.71 1.61
C LEU A 29 -0.67 4.66 2.53
N ALA A 30 -1.02 4.72 3.81
CA ALA A 30 -0.31 5.55 4.79
C ALA A 30 1.15 5.12 4.94
N PHE A 31 1.43 3.81 4.97
CA PHE A 31 2.79 3.29 5.08
C PHE A 31 3.62 3.51 3.80
N LEU A 32 3.06 3.18 2.64
CA LEU A 32 3.72 3.36 1.34
C LEU A 32 4.04 4.83 1.08
N ASN A 33 3.22 5.75 1.57
CA ASN A 33 3.38 7.21 1.46
C ASN A 33 4.07 7.85 2.66
N THR A 34 4.69 7.08 3.55
CA THR A 34 5.63 7.65 4.54
C THR A 34 6.75 8.42 3.86
N ARG A 35 7.13 8.03 2.63
CA ARG A 35 7.98 8.80 1.71
C ARG A 35 7.11 9.70 0.84
N ASN A 36 7.35 11.00 0.90
CA ASN A 36 6.72 12.01 0.04
C ASN A 36 7.80 12.81 -0.70
N PRO A 37 8.16 12.41 -1.94
CA PRO A 37 9.17 13.08 -2.74
C PRO A 37 8.82 14.52 -3.09
N GLU A 38 7.53 14.82 -3.27
CA GLU A 38 7.06 16.16 -3.60
C GLU A 38 7.37 17.17 -2.48
N GLN A 39 7.34 16.72 -1.23
CA GLN A 39 7.68 17.54 -0.05
C GLN A 39 9.12 17.32 0.43
N GLY A 40 9.85 16.37 -0.15
CA GLY A 40 11.19 15.98 0.30
C GLY A 40 11.22 15.39 1.71
N THR A 41 10.11 14.80 2.17
CA THR A 41 9.97 14.28 3.54
C THR A 41 9.87 12.76 3.57
N ASP A 42 10.42 12.14 4.61
CA ASP A 42 10.19 10.73 4.91
C ASP A 42 10.00 10.52 6.42
N VAL A 43 8.84 9.98 6.81
CA VAL A 43 8.53 9.64 8.22
C VAL A 43 9.58 8.67 8.81
N LEU A 44 10.18 7.82 7.97
CA LEU A 44 11.20 6.85 8.39
C LEU A 44 12.60 7.47 8.55
N ASP A 45 12.77 8.78 8.35
CA ASP A 45 14.02 9.52 8.62
C ASP A 45 14.34 9.71 10.09
N SER A 46 13.35 9.57 10.97
CA SER A 46 13.60 9.62 12.41
C SER A 46 12.70 8.66 13.19
N ALA A 47 13.26 8.11 14.28
CA ALA A 47 12.49 7.27 15.20
C ALA A 47 11.35 8.07 15.86
N ALA A 48 11.51 9.38 16.05
CA ALA A 48 10.46 10.24 16.60
C ALA A 48 9.26 10.36 15.67
N SER A 49 9.50 10.60 14.37
CA SER A 49 8.43 10.69 13.37
C SER A 49 7.71 9.35 13.19
N TRP A 50 8.46 8.25 13.15
CA TRP A 50 7.88 6.91 13.11
C TRP A 50 7.00 6.61 14.33
N ARG A 51 7.47 6.95 15.54
CA ARG A 51 6.70 6.79 16.77
C ARG A 51 5.39 7.57 16.74
N ALA A 52 5.43 8.81 16.27
CA ALA A 52 4.22 9.62 16.12
C ALA A 52 3.25 8.98 15.12
N TRP A 53 3.75 8.55 13.95
CA TRP A 53 2.95 7.89 12.92
C TRP A 53 2.26 6.61 13.42
N ALA A 54 2.97 5.77 14.19
CA ALA A 54 2.43 4.54 14.75
C ALA A 54 1.42 4.83 15.87
N THR A 55 1.71 5.79 16.75
CA THR A 55 0.83 6.17 17.88
C THR A 55 -0.49 6.74 17.39
N GLU A 56 -0.48 7.61 16.38
CA GLU A 56 -1.68 8.17 15.75
C GLU A 56 -2.63 7.07 15.22
N ARG A 57 -2.08 5.91 14.85
CA ARG A 57 -2.80 4.76 14.31
C ARG A 57 -3.10 3.68 15.35
N GLY A 58 -2.78 3.92 16.62
CA GLY A 58 -2.96 2.95 17.70
C GLY A 58 -2.08 1.70 17.57
N LEU A 59 -0.96 1.78 16.85
CA LEU A 59 -0.06 0.67 16.61
C LEU A 59 1.11 0.70 17.61
N ALA A 60 1.44 -0.48 18.15
CA ALA A 60 2.71 -0.67 18.84
C ALA A 60 3.88 -0.45 17.86
N HIS A 61 5.01 0.03 18.35
CA HIS A 61 6.14 0.38 17.50
C HIS A 61 7.44 -0.23 18.00
N VAL A 62 8.25 -0.67 17.05
CA VAL A 62 9.67 -0.99 17.24
C VAL A 62 10.47 -0.04 16.36
N ASN A 63 11.57 0.51 16.88
CA ASN A 63 12.39 1.48 16.18
C ASN A 63 13.50 0.81 15.37
N HIS A 64 13.12 0.03 14.36
CA HIS A 64 14.05 -0.58 13.41
C HIS A 64 13.87 0.01 12.00
N LEU A 65 14.24 1.29 11.85
CA LEU A 65 14.01 2.07 10.61
C LEU A 65 14.58 1.42 9.34
N PRO A 66 15.76 0.77 9.33
CA PRO A 66 16.27 0.11 8.13
C PRO A 66 15.35 -1.00 7.62
N GLU A 67 14.77 -1.80 8.52
CA GLU A 67 13.85 -2.88 8.15
C GLU A 67 12.52 -2.32 7.63
N LEU A 68 11.98 -1.28 8.26
CA LEU A 68 10.79 -0.58 7.77
C LEU A 68 11.00 -0.01 6.36
N ARG A 69 12.19 0.56 6.08
CA ARG A 69 12.54 1.03 4.73
C ARG A 69 12.64 -0.13 3.75
N SER A 70 13.29 -1.23 4.13
CA SER A 70 13.36 -2.43 3.29
C SER A 70 11.99 -3.00 2.97
N ALA A 71 11.10 -3.10 3.96
CA ALA A 71 9.72 -3.53 3.78
C ALA A 71 8.97 -2.60 2.81
N ARG A 72 9.06 -1.29 3.02
CA ARG A 72 8.44 -0.30 2.13
C ARG A 72 8.97 -0.39 0.70
N THR A 73 10.29 -0.49 0.52
CA THR A 73 10.93 -0.64 -0.79
C THR A 73 10.46 -1.91 -1.49
N ALA A 74 10.39 -3.04 -0.78
CA ALA A 74 9.89 -4.29 -1.35
C ALA A 74 8.42 -4.18 -1.80
N LEU A 75 7.55 -3.61 -0.96
CA LEU A 75 6.16 -3.40 -1.32
C LEU A 75 6.02 -2.46 -2.52
N ARG A 76 6.71 -1.30 -2.52
CA ARG A 76 6.65 -0.34 -3.63
C ARG A 76 7.24 -0.89 -4.94
N SER A 77 8.29 -1.69 -4.87
CA SER A 77 8.86 -2.41 -6.01
C SER A 77 7.85 -3.37 -6.65
N SER A 78 7.05 -4.07 -5.84
CA SER A 78 5.97 -4.92 -6.37
C SER A 78 4.85 -4.15 -7.08
N LEU A 79 4.76 -2.83 -6.88
CA LEU A 79 3.84 -1.92 -7.56
C LEU A 79 4.47 -1.28 -8.81
N GLY A 80 5.67 -1.71 -9.21
CA GLY A 80 6.38 -1.23 -10.40
C GLY A 80 7.27 -0.01 -10.19
N GLU A 81 7.56 0.39 -8.94
CA GLU A 81 8.52 1.49 -8.68
C GLU A 81 9.95 0.97 -8.49
N GLY A 82 10.89 1.52 -9.27
CA GLY A 82 12.31 1.25 -9.12
C GLY A 82 12.73 -0.14 -9.58
N ALA A 83 13.93 -0.56 -9.21
CA ALA A 83 14.44 -1.89 -9.50
C ALA A 83 13.74 -2.95 -8.62
N THR A 84 13.82 -4.22 -9.03
CA THR A 84 13.36 -5.36 -8.22
C THR A 84 14.07 -5.34 -6.87
N ALA A 85 13.29 -5.18 -5.79
CA ALA A 85 13.82 -5.20 -4.44
C ALA A 85 14.25 -6.61 -4.02
N LEU A 86 15.16 -6.68 -3.04
CA LEU A 86 15.48 -7.94 -2.37
C LEU A 86 14.22 -8.50 -1.66
N PRO A 87 14.07 -9.84 -1.58
CA PRO A 87 13.01 -10.44 -0.80
C PRO A 87 13.02 -9.92 0.64
N PHE A 88 11.83 -9.55 1.12
CA PHE A 88 11.62 -9.13 2.49
C PHE A 88 10.75 -10.17 3.21
N SER A 89 11.14 -10.54 4.42
CA SER A 89 10.40 -11.46 5.26
C SER A 89 10.18 -10.83 6.63
N GLY A 90 8.98 -11.01 7.18
CA GLY A 90 8.67 -10.64 8.56
C GLY A 90 7.66 -11.62 9.14
N THR A 91 7.43 -11.53 10.44
CA THR A 91 6.54 -12.44 11.15
C THR A 91 5.20 -11.78 11.42
N VAL A 92 4.13 -12.53 11.19
CA VAL A 92 2.78 -12.20 11.67
C VAL A 92 2.34 -13.29 12.63
N LYS A 93 1.80 -12.92 13.78
CA LYS A 93 1.27 -13.87 14.76
C LYS A 93 -0.18 -14.17 14.41
N ILE A 94 -0.58 -15.43 14.54
CA ILE A 94 -1.97 -15.86 14.45
C ILE A 94 -2.40 -16.32 15.84
N GLU A 95 -3.51 -15.78 16.33
CA GLU A 95 -4.11 -16.15 17.61
C GLU A 95 -5.53 -16.64 17.38
N LEU A 96 -6.04 -17.51 18.26
CA LEU A 96 -7.43 -17.98 18.21
C LEU A 96 -8.25 -17.13 19.19
N SER A 97 -8.91 -16.09 18.71
CA SER A 97 -9.84 -15.29 19.51
C SER A 97 -11.21 -15.96 19.49
N GLN A 98 -11.66 -16.48 20.64
CA GLN A 98 -12.90 -17.27 20.73
C GLN A 98 -12.95 -18.44 19.73
N GLY A 99 -11.80 -19.09 19.49
CA GLY A 99 -11.66 -20.19 18.53
C GLY A 99 -11.52 -19.77 17.06
N ILE A 100 -11.60 -18.47 16.74
CA ILE A 100 -11.47 -17.96 15.37
C ILE A 100 -10.02 -17.50 15.13
N PRO A 101 -9.33 -18.04 14.11
CA PRO A 101 -7.96 -17.62 13.80
C PRO A 101 -7.94 -16.18 13.30
N THR A 102 -7.21 -15.33 14.01
CA THR A 102 -7.08 -13.89 13.76
C THR A 102 -5.61 -13.53 13.65
N ILE A 103 -5.24 -12.83 12.57
CA ILE A 103 -3.88 -12.28 12.46
C ILE A 103 -3.76 -11.14 13.48
N THR A 104 -2.90 -11.32 14.46
CA THR A 104 -2.69 -10.38 15.56
C THR A 104 -1.30 -9.77 15.40
N PRO A 105 -1.20 -8.49 14.97
CA PRO A 105 0.09 -7.86 14.80
C PRO A 105 0.75 -7.57 16.16
N THR A 106 2.04 -7.87 16.27
CA THR A 106 2.84 -7.55 17.47
C THR A 106 3.30 -6.10 17.50
N ASP A 107 3.45 -5.50 16.32
CA ASP A 107 3.84 -4.11 16.11
C ASP A 107 3.30 -3.59 14.76
N ALA A 108 3.62 -2.34 14.45
CA ALA A 108 3.23 -1.68 13.22
C ALA A 108 3.73 -2.41 11.95
N LEU A 109 4.95 -2.98 11.95
CA LEU A 109 5.46 -3.73 10.80
C LEU A 109 4.63 -5.00 10.59
N GLY A 110 4.36 -5.75 11.65
CA GLY A 110 3.46 -6.91 11.61
C GLY A 110 2.06 -6.53 11.10
N ALA A 111 1.52 -5.39 11.49
CA ALA A 111 0.22 -4.90 11.01
C ALA A 111 0.23 -4.60 9.51
N ILE A 112 1.28 -3.94 9.02
CA ILE A 112 1.49 -3.63 7.60
C ILE A 112 1.62 -4.92 6.78
N LEU A 113 2.44 -5.88 7.22
CA LEU A 113 2.62 -7.16 6.53
C LEU A 113 1.33 -7.98 6.51
N ALA A 114 0.56 -7.96 7.60
CA ALA A 114 -0.74 -8.62 7.68
C ALA A 114 -1.74 -8.00 6.68
N ALA A 115 -1.80 -6.68 6.58
CA ALA A 115 -2.63 -5.97 5.61
C ALA A 115 -2.20 -6.28 4.16
N ALA A 116 -0.89 -6.28 3.88
CA ALA A 116 -0.36 -6.63 2.57
C ALA A 116 -0.70 -8.07 2.18
N ALA A 117 -0.54 -9.02 3.11
CA ALA A 117 -0.90 -10.42 2.88
C ALA A 117 -2.40 -10.60 2.64
N ARG A 118 -3.27 -9.98 3.45
CA ARG A 118 -4.73 -10.03 3.27
C ARG A 118 -5.15 -9.44 1.93
N THR A 119 -4.65 -8.26 1.56
CA THR A 119 -5.00 -7.62 0.29
C THR A 119 -4.52 -8.42 -0.92
N ALA A 120 -3.37 -9.10 -0.83
CA ALA A 120 -2.89 -10.03 -1.85
C ALA A 120 -3.77 -11.28 -1.95
N LEU A 121 -4.09 -11.93 -0.82
CA LEU A 121 -4.94 -13.13 -0.77
C LEU A 121 -6.36 -12.84 -1.29
N LEU A 122 -6.92 -11.67 -0.98
CA LEU A 122 -8.22 -11.22 -1.46
C LEU A 122 -8.19 -10.68 -2.90
N GLY A 123 -7.03 -10.69 -3.57
CA GLY A 123 -6.88 -10.25 -4.96
C GLY A 123 -6.98 -8.73 -5.19
N THR A 124 -7.02 -7.94 -4.12
CA THR A 124 -7.13 -6.47 -4.17
C THR A 124 -5.77 -5.76 -4.32
N TRP A 125 -4.64 -6.45 -4.09
CA TRP A 125 -3.30 -5.87 -4.23
C TRP A 125 -3.06 -5.21 -5.60
N ASN A 126 -3.62 -5.80 -6.66
CA ASN A 126 -3.48 -5.30 -8.02
C ASN A 126 -4.16 -3.94 -8.29
N ARG A 127 -4.91 -3.40 -7.33
CA ARG A 127 -5.50 -2.05 -7.40
C ARG A 127 -4.58 -0.99 -6.80
N PHE A 128 -3.53 -1.35 -6.07
CA PHE A 128 -2.51 -0.41 -5.65
C PHE A 128 -1.61 -0.04 -6.83
N ASN A 129 -1.27 1.24 -6.92
CA ASN A 129 -0.45 1.79 -7.99
C ASN A 129 0.42 2.92 -7.43
N ILE A 130 1.52 3.21 -8.11
CA ILE A 130 2.34 4.40 -7.86
C ILE A 130 2.03 5.46 -8.92
N CYS A 131 1.87 6.71 -8.49
CA CYS A 131 1.63 7.81 -9.42
C CYS A 131 2.82 7.95 -10.38
N PRO A 132 2.61 7.98 -11.71
CA PRO A 132 3.71 8.01 -12.67
C PRO A 132 4.37 9.39 -12.80
N ALA A 133 3.83 10.43 -12.17
CA ALA A 133 4.48 11.73 -12.14
C ALA A 133 5.77 11.66 -11.30
N GLU A 134 6.91 11.95 -11.93
CA GLU A 134 8.26 11.79 -11.35
C GLU A 134 8.44 12.54 -10.01
N THR A 135 7.79 13.69 -9.86
CA THR A 135 7.85 14.50 -8.63
C THR A 135 6.85 14.07 -7.56
N CYS A 136 5.83 13.29 -7.91
CA CYS A 136 4.78 12.87 -6.98
C CYS A 136 5.07 11.49 -6.40
N GLN A 137 5.11 10.45 -7.24
CA GLN A 137 5.31 9.04 -6.85
C GLN A 137 4.42 8.56 -5.68
N ALA A 138 3.29 9.21 -5.39
CA ALA A 138 2.39 8.79 -4.33
C ALA A 138 1.74 7.44 -4.67
N ALA A 139 1.73 6.51 -3.72
CA ALA A 139 0.93 5.31 -3.79
C ALA A 139 -0.56 5.66 -3.67
N PHE A 140 -1.39 5.01 -4.47
CA PHE A 140 -2.84 5.16 -4.44
C PHE A 140 -3.55 3.84 -4.71
N PHE A 141 -4.81 3.74 -4.29
CA PHE A 141 -5.68 2.59 -4.56
C PHE A 141 -6.73 2.97 -5.61
N ASP A 142 -6.82 2.18 -6.68
CA ASP A 142 -7.77 2.38 -7.76
C ASP A 142 -9.17 1.84 -7.39
N ARG A 143 -10.02 2.76 -6.93
CA ARG A 143 -11.44 2.52 -6.62
C ARG A 143 -12.36 2.62 -7.84
N SER A 144 -11.83 2.89 -9.04
CA SER A 144 -12.67 2.95 -10.25
C SER A 144 -13.22 1.56 -10.61
N ARG A 145 -14.40 1.56 -11.23
CA ARG A 145 -15.08 0.34 -11.66
C ARG A 145 -14.21 -0.51 -12.61
N ASN A 146 -13.54 0.15 -13.54
CA ASN A 146 -12.80 -0.51 -14.64
C ASN A 146 -11.27 -0.45 -14.46
N ARG A 147 -10.78 -0.16 -13.25
CA ARG A 147 -9.34 -0.02 -12.97
C ARG A 147 -8.63 0.95 -13.94
N SER A 148 -9.27 2.08 -14.21
CA SER A 148 -8.85 3.03 -15.24
C SER A 148 -8.11 4.24 -14.66
N ARG A 149 -7.81 4.27 -13.35
CA ARG A 149 -7.18 5.43 -12.73
C ARG A 149 -5.67 5.34 -12.88
N THR A 150 -5.10 6.29 -13.61
CA THR A 150 -3.64 6.39 -13.79
C THR A 150 -2.95 7.25 -12.74
N TRP A 151 -3.65 8.24 -12.16
CA TRP A 151 -3.06 9.27 -11.30
C TRP A 151 -3.56 9.22 -9.86
N CYS A 152 -2.70 9.54 -8.89
CA CYS A 152 -3.09 9.60 -7.47
C CYS A 152 -4.12 10.69 -7.17
N SER A 153 -4.30 11.68 -8.05
CA SER A 153 -5.38 12.67 -7.99
C SER A 153 -5.66 13.19 -9.38
N MET A 154 -6.92 13.13 -9.81
CA MET A 154 -7.36 13.74 -11.07
C MET A 154 -7.24 15.27 -11.04
N GLN A 155 -7.44 15.90 -9.88
CA GLN A 155 -7.37 17.37 -9.79
C GLN A 155 -5.94 17.89 -9.79
N VAL A 156 -5.00 17.12 -9.22
CA VAL A 156 -3.61 17.59 -9.03
C VAL A 156 -2.69 17.01 -10.10
N CYS A 157 -2.53 15.69 -10.16
CA CYS A 157 -1.51 15.07 -11.01
C CYS A 157 -1.92 14.99 -12.48
N ASP A 158 -3.19 14.68 -12.79
CA ASP A 158 -3.66 14.65 -14.18
C ASP A 158 -3.59 16.05 -14.82
N ASN A 159 -4.03 17.09 -14.11
CA ASN A 159 -3.94 18.48 -14.58
C ASN A 159 -2.48 18.95 -14.71
N ARG A 160 -1.61 18.57 -13.77
CA ARG A 160 -0.17 18.89 -13.82
C ARG A 160 0.49 18.28 -15.05
N GLU A 161 0.15 17.04 -15.39
CA GLU A 161 0.68 16.37 -16.57
C GLU A 161 0.17 17.03 -17.86
N LYS A 162 -1.12 17.35 -17.96
CA LYS A 162 -1.68 18.10 -19.08
C LYS A 162 -0.97 19.44 -19.30
N ALA A 163 -0.69 20.17 -18.21
CA ALA A 163 0.04 21.43 -18.26
C ALA A 163 1.50 21.25 -18.69
N ARG A 164 2.18 20.18 -18.25
CA ARG A 164 3.54 19.83 -18.70
C ARG A 164 3.58 19.58 -20.21
N LEU A 165 2.70 18.71 -20.70
CA LEU A 165 2.61 18.38 -22.13
C LEU A 165 2.26 19.60 -23.00
N TRP A 166 1.38 20.49 -22.51
CA TRP A 166 1.09 21.74 -23.20
C TRP A 166 2.33 22.64 -23.32
N ARG A 167 3.08 22.84 -22.21
CA ARG A 167 4.31 23.64 -22.21
C ARG A 167 5.38 23.08 -23.14
N GLU A 168 5.55 21.75 -23.20
CA GLU A 168 6.50 21.09 -24.09
C GLU A 168 6.16 21.32 -25.56
N ARG A 169 4.87 21.21 -25.91
CA ARG A 169 4.38 21.51 -27.26
C ARG A 169 4.59 22.97 -27.63
N THR A 170 4.23 23.90 -26.74
CA THR A 170 4.41 25.34 -26.99
C THR A 170 5.89 25.70 -27.13
N LYS A 171 6.78 25.11 -26.33
CA LYS A 171 8.22 25.30 -26.44
C LYS A 171 8.77 24.80 -27.78
N ALA A 172 8.34 23.61 -28.23
CA ALA A 172 8.72 23.06 -29.53
C ALA A 172 8.23 23.94 -30.69
N LEU A 173 7.01 24.48 -30.59
CA LEU A 173 6.44 25.40 -31.57
C LEU A 173 7.13 26.77 -31.59
N SER A 174 7.65 27.25 -30.45
CA SER A 174 8.40 28.51 -30.35
C SER A 174 9.88 28.40 -30.73
N ALA A 175 10.39 27.16 -30.83
CA ALA A 175 11.78 26.86 -31.17
C ALA A 175 11.95 26.45 -32.65
N SER A 176 10.85 26.44 -33.41
CA SER A 176 10.79 26.22 -34.87
C SER A 176 10.51 27.54 -35.58
#